data_AF-A0A800JNP8-F1
#
_entry.id   AF-A0A800JNP8-F1
#
_cell.length_a   1.000
_cell.length_b   1.000
_cell.length_c   1.000
_cell.angle_alpha   90.00
_cell.angle_beta   90.00
_cell.angle_gamma   90.00
#
_symmetry.space_group_name_H-M   'P 1'
#
loop_
_entity.id
_entity.type
_entity.pdbx_description
1 polymer ?
#
loop_
_entity_poly.entity_id
_entity_poly.type
_entity_poly.pdbx_seq_one_letter_code
_entity_poly.pdbx_strand_id
1 'polypeptide(L)'
;MDLVSVQSHIKANQYLSETVAQLEKDFLMIGVNFDIQKPVTDYKALFTFTNNLVNSLNNQDPKRILNLLYRIDLSEEIVQKQMKETDLTFTEMLSELIVKREIYKIIVRKNIS
;
A
#
# COMPACT_ATOMS: atom_id res chain seq x y z
N MET A 1 26.27 -15.40 1.88
CA MET A 1 24.96 -15.13 2.49
C MET A 1 24.88 -15.95 3.76
N ASP A 2 24.82 -15.31 4.92
CA ASP A 2 24.67 -15.98 6.21
C ASP A 2 23.19 -16.32 6.50
N LEU A 3 22.94 -17.17 7.50
CA LEU A 3 21.57 -17.61 7.81
C LEU A 3 20.65 -16.47 8.28
N VAL A 4 21.19 -15.40 8.86
CA VAL A 4 20.40 -14.25 9.32
C VAL A 4 19.93 -13.41 8.13
N SER A 5 20.79 -13.20 7.13
CA SER A 5 20.38 -12.53 5.89
C SER A 5 19.33 -13.36 5.12
N VAL A 6 19.49 -14.68 5.00
CA VAL A 6 18.48 -15.55 4.37
C VAL A 6 17.12 -15.47 5.10
N GLN A 7 17.12 -15.52 6.44
CA GLN A 7 15.90 -15.39 7.24
C GLN A 7 15.21 -14.03 7.05
N SER A 8 16.00 -12.96 6.91
CA SER A 8 15.48 -11.61 6.69
C SER A 8 14.82 -11.47 5.31
N HIS A 9 15.42 -12.07 4.27
CA HIS A 9 14.82 -12.13 2.93
C HIS A 9 13.51 -12.93 2.91
N ILE A 10 13.45 -14.07 3.60
CA ILE A 10 12.20 -14.86 3.71
C ILE A 10 11.09 -14.04 4.37
N LYS A 11 11.39 -13.37 5.49
CA LYS A 11 10.41 -12.49 6.18
C LYS A 11 9.95 -11.34 5.28
N ALA A 12 10.87 -10.69 4.57
CA ALA A 12 10.53 -9.59 3.65
C ALA A 12 9.56 -10.05 2.55
N ASN A 13 9.81 -11.22 1.95
CA ASN A 13 8.91 -11.81 0.94
C ASN A 13 7.53 -12.15 1.52
N GLN A 14 7.49 -12.66 2.76
CA GLN A 14 6.23 -12.94 3.45
C GLN A 14 5.43 -11.66 3.71
N TYR A 15 6.07 -10.61 4.24
CA TYR A 15 5.41 -9.32 4.48
C TYR A 15 4.88 -8.70 3.19
N LEU A 16 5.63 -8.79 2.09
CA LEU A 16 5.21 -8.28 0.80
C LEU A 16 3.99 -9.05 0.26
N SER A 17 4.02 -10.38 0.32
CA SER A 17 2.88 -11.25 -0.04
C SER A 17 1.61 -10.92 0.76
N GLU A 18 1.74 -10.78 2.08
CA GLU A 18 0.61 -10.44 2.96
C GLU A 18 0.08 -9.02 2.71
N THR A 19 0.98 -8.08 2.41
CA THR A 19 0.61 -6.71 2.03
C THR A 19 -0.22 -6.70 0.75
N VAL A 20 0.19 -7.45 -0.28
CA VAL A 20 -0.58 -7.59 -1.53
C VAL A 20 -1.98 -8.11 -1.24
N ALA A 21 -2.09 -9.15 -0.42
CA ALA A 21 -3.39 -9.73 -0.07
C ALA A 21 -4.30 -8.76 0.71
N GLN A 22 -3.73 -7.85 1.50
CA GLN A 22 -4.52 -6.83 2.20
C GLN A 22 -4.97 -5.72 1.26
N LEU A 23 -4.08 -5.24 0.39
CA LEU A 23 -4.43 -4.26 -0.64
C LEU A 23 -5.55 -4.80 -1.55
N GLU A 24 -5.47 -6.07 -1.95
CA GLU A 24 -6.54 -6.73 -2.72
C GLU A 24 -7.90 -6.65 -2.03
N LYS A 25 -7.95 -6.91 -0.72
CA LYS A 25 -9.20 -6.83 0.04
C LYS A 25 -9.70 -5.39 0.16
N ASP A 26 -8.84 -4.46 0.52
CA ASP A 26 -9.23 -3.07 0.76
C ASP A 26 -9.71 -2.37 -0.51
N PHE A 27 -9.05 -2.62 -1.64
CA PHE A 27 -9.48 -2.13 -2.96
C PHE A 27 -10.77 -2.83 -3.42
N LEU A 28 -10.93 -4.14 -3.21
CA LEU A 28 -12.16 -4.83 -3.58
C LEU A 28 -13.37 -4.30 -2.79
N MET A 29 -13.19 -3.89 -1.52
CA MET A 29 -14.24 -3.29 -0.71
C MET A 29 -14.73 -1.92 -1.20
N ILE A 30 -14.00 -1.27 -2.10
CA ILE A 30 -14.43 -0.05 -2.82
C ILE A 30 -14.81 -0.35 -4.28
N GLY A 31 -14.97 -1.62 -4.63
CA GLY A 31 -15.35 -2.07 -5.98
C GLY A 31 -14.26 -1.88 -7.02
N VAL A 32 -12.99 -2.00 -6.63
CA VAL A 32 -11.82 -1.90 -7.50
C VAL A 32 -11.02 -3.20 -7.43
N ASN A 33 -10.78 -3.83 -8.57
CA ASN A 33 -9.93 -5.02 -8.60
C ASN A 33 -8.44 -4.63 -8.56
N PHE A 34 -7.70 -5.24 -7.64
CA PHE A 34 -6.26 -5.06 -7.50
C PHE A 34 -5.52 -6.25 -8.12
N ASP A 35 -5.65 -6.43 -9.44
CA ASP A 35 -5.17 -7.63 -10.14
C ASP A 35 -3.66 -7.52 -10.51
N ILE A 36 -2.80 -7.40 -9.49
CA ILE A 36 -1.36 -7.37 -9.69
C ILE A 36 -0.82 -8.77 -10.04
N GLN A 37 0.13 -8.85 -10.96
CA GLN A 37 0.78 -10.12 -11.30
C GLN A 37 1.58 -10.66 -10.10
N LYS A 38 1.33 -11.93 -9.74
CA LYS A 38 2.00 -12.62 -8.62
C LYS A 38 3.08 -13.60 -9.13
N PRO A 39 4.14 -13.86 -8.35
CA PRO A 39 4.46 -13.24 -7.07
C PRO A 39 5.02 -11.82 -7.24
N VAL A 40 4.65 -10.92 -6.34
CA VAL A 40 5.26 -9.58 -6.27
C VAL A 40 6.56 -9.72 -5.49
N THR A 41 7.69 -9.45 -6.12
CA THR A 41 9.02 -9.67 -5.54
C THR A 41 9.70 -8.40 -5.05
N ASP A 42 9.17 -7.24 -5.41
CA ASP A 42 9.74 -5.95 -5.00
C ASP A 42 8.66 -4.90 -4.68
N TYR A 43 9.03 -3.98 -3.79
CA TYR A 43 8.14 -2.90 -3.34
C TYR A 43 7.86 -1.86 -4.42
N LYS A 44 8.77 -1.67 -5.38
CA LYS A 44 8.62 -0.68 -6.44
C LYS A 44 7.53 -1.10 -7.44
N ALA A 45 7.42 -2.39 -7.75
CA ALA A 45 6.36 -2.96 -8.55
C ALA A 45 5.00 -2.79 -7.86
N LEU A 46 4.94 -3.07 -6.56
CA LEU A 46 3.72 -2.86 -5.76
C LEU A 46 3.31 -1.38 -5.73
N PHE A 47 4.26 -0.49 -5.46
CA PHE A 47 4.03 0.95 -5.46
C PHE A 47 3.55 1.44 -6.84
N THR A 48 4.24 1.04 -7.91
CA THR A 48 3.92 1.49 -9.27
C THR A 48 2.52 1.05 -9.67
N PHE A 49 2.15 -0.20 -9.37
CA PHE A 49 0.81 -0.71 -9.64
C PHE A 49 -0.25 0.05 -8.82
N THR A 50 0.00 0.27 -7.53
CA THR A 50 -0.88 1.05 -6.67
C THR A 50 -1.05 2.48 -7.19
N ASN A 51 0.05 3.14 -7.61
CA ASN A 51 0.02 4.49 -8.16
C ASN A 51 -0.79 4.59 -9.45
N ASN A 52 -0.66 3.61 -10.35
CA ASN A 52 -1.47 3.57 -11.56
C ASN A 52 -2.97 3.45 -11.25
N LEU A 53 -3.33 2.60 -10.29
CA LEU A 53 -4.72 2.46 -9.85
C LEU A 53 -5.24 3.72 -9.17
N VAL A 54 -4.48 4.28 -8.22
CA VAL A 54 -4.86 5.50 -7.51
C VAL A 54 -4.99 6.67 -8.48
N ASN A 55 -4.08 6.81 -9.44
CA ASN A 55 -4.16 7.85 -10.47
C ASN A 55 -5.41 7.65 -11.35
N SER A 56 -5.70 6.41 -11.78
CA SER A 56 -6.93 6.11 -12.52
C SER A 56 -8.18 6.46 -11.73
N LEU A 57 -8.24 6.09 -10.44
CA LEU A 57 -9.35 6.43 -9.54
C LEU A 57 -9.47 7.94 -9.32
N ASN A 58 -8.35 8.65 -9.18
CA ASN A 58 -8.36 10.10 -8.98
C ASN A 58 -8.95 10.82 -10.20
N ASN A 59 -8.74 10.30 -11.41
CA ASN A 59 -9.26 10.90 -12.63
C ASN A 59 -10.72 10.50 -12.93
N GLN A 60 -11.16 9.31 -12.49
CA GLN A 60 -12.48 8.77 -12.82
C GLN A 60 -13.51 8.95 -11.70
N ASP A 61 -13.13 8.69 -10.45
CA ASP A 61 -14.03 8.69 -9.30
C ASP A 61 -13.26 9.00 -7.98
N PRO A 62 -12.94 10.28 -7.72
CA PRO A 62 -12.22 10.70 -6.51
C PRO A 62 -12.90 10.27 -5.20
N LYS A 63 -14.23 10.04 -5.20
CA LYS A 63 -14.95 9.61 -4.00
C LYS A 63 -14.53 8.21 -3.55
N ARG A 64 -14.13 7.34 -4.48
CA ARG A 64 -13.58 6.01 -4.15
C ARG A 64 -12.26 6.10 -3.40
N ILE A 65 -11.43 7.10 -3.72
CA ILE A 65 -10.20 7.35 -2.97
C ILE A 65 -10.56 7.67 -1.52
N LEU A 66 -11.47 8.61 -1.27
CA LEU A 66 -11.89 8.94 0.10
C LEU A 66 -12.40 7.69 0.85
N ASN A 67 -13.21 6.86 0.20
CA ASN A 67 -13.68 5.60 0.79
C ASN A 67 -12.54 4.63 1.12
N LEU A 68 -11.50 4.55 0.28
CA LEU A 68 -10.29 3.76 0.57
C LEU A 68 -9.58 4.30 1.81
N LEU A 69 -9.38 5.63 1.89
CA LEU A 69 -8.67 6.27 3.00
C LEU A 69 -9.33 5.98 4.35
N TYR A 70 -10.65 6.08 4.42
CA TYR A 70 -11.39 5.73 5.63
C TYR A 70 -11.20 4.26 6.05
N ARG A 71 -11.16 3.33 5.08
CA ARG A 71 -11.00 1.89 5.37
C ARG A 71 -9.62 1.54 5.90
N ILE A 72 -8.59 2.18 5.36
CA ILE A 72 -7.23 1.94 5.80
C ILE A 72 -6.83 2.77 7.02
N ASP A 73 -7.75 3.59 7.55
CA ASP A 73 -7.55 4.50 8.69
C ASP A 73 -6.54 5.63 8.38
N LEU A 74 -6.57 6.16 7.17
CA LEU A 74 -5.77 7.32 6.77
C LEU A 74 -6.63 8.59 6.85
N SER A 75 -6.39 9.43 7.86
CA SER A 75 -7.12 10.69 8.04
C SER A 75 -6.68 11.75 7.03
N GLU A 76 -7.61 12.66 6.71
CA GLU A 76 -7.32 13.80 5.83
C GLU A 76 -6.22 14.69 6.39
N GLU A 77 -6.14 14.84 7.72
CA GLU A 77 -5.08 15.60 8.40
C GLU A 77 -3.68 15.05 8.08
N ILE A 78 -3.51 13.72 8.10
CA ILE A 78 -2.23 13.07 7.75
C ILE A 78 -1.90 13.33 6.28
N VAL A 79 -2.89 13.23 5.39
CA VAL A 79 -2.71 13.48 3.95
C VAL A 79 -2.30 14.93 3.71
N GLN A 80 -3.02 15.89 4.30
CA GLN A 80 -2.73 17.32 4.16
C GLN A 80 -1.36 17.69 4.74
N LYS A 81 -0.97 17.07 5.86
CA LYS A 81 0.37 17.25 6.42
C LYS A 81 1.43 16.74 5.46
N GLN A 82 1.30 15.50 4.97
CA GLN A 82 2.27 14.89 4.07
C GLN A 82 2.40 15.69 2.76
N MET A 83 1.30 16.21 2.22
CA MET A 83 1.29 17.08 1.03
C MET A 83 2.14 18.34 1.18
N LYS A 84 2.30 18.87 2.40
CA LYS A 84 3.13 20.07 2.66
C LYS A 84 4.61 19.73 2.81
N GLU A 85 4.93 18.47 3.09
CA GLU A 85 6.26 18.00 3.44
C GLU A 85 6.95 17.26 2.28
N THR A 86 6.24 16.99 1.18
CA THR A 86 6.73 16.18 0.06
C THR A 86 6.69 16.93 -1.27
N ASP A 87 7.65 16.62 -2.15
CA ASP A 87 7.68 17.08 -3.54
C ASP A 87 6.93 16.12 -4.49
N LEU A 88 6.37 15.03 -3.97
CA LEU A 88 5.61 14.06 -4.75
C LEU A 88 4.27 14.61 -5.23
N THR A 89 3.77 14.10 -6.34
CA THR A 89 2.39 14.37 -6.75
C THR A 89 1.39 13.79 -5.74
N PHE A 90 0.17 14.30 -5.71
CA PHE A 90 -0.88 13.82 -4.81
C PHE A 90 -1.08 12.29 -4.89
N THR A 91 -1.13 11.72 -6.10
CA THR A 91 -1.36 10.29 -6.31
C THR A 91 -0.15 9.45 -5.89
N GLU A 92 1.08 9.93 -6.15
CA GLU A 92 2.30 9.24 -5.72
C GLU A 92 2.42 9.23 -4.20
N MET A 93 2.26 10.39 -3.56
CA MET A 93 2.26 10.52 -2.11
C MET A 93 1.20 9.61 -1.48
N LEU A 94 -0.01 9.62 -2.03
CA LEU A 94 -1.10 8.81 -1.49
C LEU A 94 -0.83 7.32 -1.63
N SER A 95 -0.29 6.90 -2.77
CA SER A 95 0.08 5.51 -3.03
C SER A 95 1.18 5.04 -2.08
N GLU A 96 2.15 5.91 -1.78
CA GLU A 96 3.19 5.62 -0.80
C GLU A 96 2.60 5.45 0.60
N LEU A 97 1.68 6.33 1.01
CA LEU A 97 0.99 6.22 2.30
C LEU A 97 0.16 4.94 2.42
N ILE A 98 -0.59 4.58 1.37
CA ILE A 98 -1.40 3.36 1.31
C ILE A 98 -0.51 2.12 1.51
N VAL A 99 0.55 1.99 0.70
CA VAL A 99 1.45 0.83 0.76
C VAL A 99 2.18 0.77 2.11
N LYS A 100 2.70 1.90 2.60
CA LYS A 100 3.35 1.97 3.92
C LYS A 100 2.43 1.54 5.05
N ARG A 101 1.16 1.97 5.01
CA ARG A 101 0.19 1.67 6.07
C ARG A 101 -0.16 0.18 6.12
N GLU A 102 -0.35 -0.45 4.97
CA GLU A 102 -0.63 -1.89 4.92
C GLU A 102 0.58 -2.74 5.34
N ILE A 103 1.79 -2.39 4.91
CA ILE A 103 3.02 -3.07 5.37
C ILE A 103 3.16 -2.93 6.89
N TYR A 104 2.97 -1.72 7.43
CA TYR A 104 3.09 -1.46 8.87
C TYR A 104 2.10 -2.30 9.68
N LYS A 105 0.84 -2.41 9.24
CA LYS A 105 -0.17 -3.27 9.89
C LYS A 105 0.29 -4.73 9.95
N ILE A 106 0.85 -5.26 8.86
CA ILE A 106 1.37 -6.64 8.83
C ILE A 106 2.53 -6.82 9.80
N ILE A 107 3.52 -5.91 9.76
CA ILE A 107 4.68 -5.95 10.65
C ILE A 107 4.25 -5.91 12.13
N VAL A 108 3.33 -5.01 12.49
CA VAL A 108 2.83 -4.89 13.86
C VAL A 108 2.12 -6.17 14.31
N ARG A 109 1.24 -6.74 13.47
CA ARG A 109 0.54 -8.01 13.78
C ARG A 109 1.52 -9.16 14.05
N LYS A 110 2.61 -9.24 13.30
CA LYS A 110 3.62 -10.31 13.40
C LYS A 110 4.61 -10.13 14.55
N ASN A 111 4.83 -8.90 15.02
CA ASN A 111 5.71 -8.64 16.17
C ASN A 111 4.97 -8.66 17.52
N ILE A 112 3.64 -8.58 17.51
CA ILE A 112 2.80 -8.65 18.73
C ILE A 112 2.24 -10.08 18.96
N SER A 113 2.34 -10.98 17.98
CA SER A 113 2.04 -12.41 18.14
C SER A 113 3.27 -13.18 18.65
#